data_AF-Q5NBG9-F1
#
_entry.id   AF-Q5NBG9-F1
#
_cell.length_a   1.000
_cell.length_b   1.000
_cell.length_c   1.000
_cell.angle_alpha   90.00
_cell.angle_beta   90.00
_cell.angle_gamma   90.00
#
_symmetry.space_group_name_H-M   'P 1'
#
loop_
_entity.id
_entity.type
_entity.pdbx_description
1 polymer ?
#
loop_
_entity_poly.entity_id
_entity_poly.type
_entity_poly.pdbx_seq_one_letter_code
_entity_poly.pdbx_strand_id
1 'polypeptide(L)'
;MATDAAATAHSASAGCSAMKAEFAKHAEYLNTLNDKRERLVKASRDLTMNSKKAIFQVHRISKNNKEEVLSKAENDLTVVVNQYIGKLVQEYVEAATFCRFCKTGTLLSLAEINDSLLELGDKSVEPLQINVLDYVLGVADLSGELMRLAIGRISDGEVEYAKNICAFVRDIYRELTLVVPLMDDNSEMKKKMETMLQSVVKIENACFSVHVRGSEYIPLLGSSADPDYSFFGASDFDQ
;
A
#
# COMPACT_ATOMS: atom_id res chain seq x y z
N MET A 1 -2.94 44.27 -31.49
CA MET A 1 -2.41 44.20 -30.11
C MET A 1 -3.32 43.45 -29.12
N ALA A 2 -4.37 42.73 -29.55
CA ALA A 2 -5.28 42.01 -28.63
C ALA A 2 -4.98 40.50 -28.49
N THR A 3 -4.00 39.96 -29.22
CA THR A 3 -3.76 38.51 -29.32
C THR A 3 -2.74 37.98 -28.30
N ASP A 4 -1.83 38.82 -27.76
CA ASP A 4 -0.81 38.38 -26.80
C ASP A 4 -1.31 38.23 -25.36
N ALA A 5 -2.34 39.00 -24.96
CA ALA A 5 -2.89 38.96 -23.61
C ALA A 5 -3.65 37.64 -23.31
N ALA A 6 -4.24 37.02 -24.33
CA ALA A 6 -4.97 35.77 -24.19
C ALA A 6 -4.02 34.57 -23.99
N ALA A 7 -2.86 34.56 -24.66
CA ALA A 7 -1.86 33.50 -24.53
C ALA A 7 -1.14 33.52 -23.17
N THR A 8 -0.82 34.71 -22.66
CA THR A 8 -0.21 34.87 -21.32
C THR A 8 -1.19 34.49 -20.20
N ALA A 9 -2.46 34.86 -20.31
CA ALA A 9 -3.50 34.48 -19.35
C ALA A 9 -3.75 32.95 -19.31
N HIS A 10 -3.69 32.27 -20.46
CA HIS A 10 -3.83 30.82 -20.52
C HIS A 10 -2.63 30.08 -19.88
N SER A 11 -1.41 30.59 -20.07
CA SER A 11 -0.20 30.02 -19.44
C SER A 11 -0.16 30.22 -17.91
N ALA A 12 -0.61 31.37 -17.41
CA ALA A 12 -0.67 31.67 -15.98
C ALA A 12 -1.76 30.85 -15.26
N SER A 13 -2.90 30.63 -15.93
CA SER A 13 -3.97 29.74 -15.46
C SER A 13 -3.51 28.28 -15.38
N ALA A 14 -2.79 27.79 -16.39
CA ALA A 14 -2.22 26.44 -16.41
C ALA A 14 -1.17 26.23 -15.31
N GLY A 15 -0.29 27.22 -15.07
CA GLY A 15 0.67 27.18 -13.95
C GLY A 15 0.00 27.17 -12.58
N CYS A 16 -1.10 27.91 -12.41
CA CYS A 16 -1.90 27.92 -11.17
C CYS A 16 -2.61 26.57 -10.93
N SER A 17 -3.08 25.92 -12.00
CA SER A 17 -3.65 24.57 -11.97
C SER A 17 -2.60 23.52 -11.58
N ALA A 18 -1.41 23.56 -12.20
CA ALA A 18 -0.32 22.64 -11.89
C ALA A 18 0.15 22.77 -10.43
N MET A 19 0.30 24.01 -9.94
CA MET A 19 0.62 24.29 -8.54
C MET A 19 -0.46 23.73 -7.60
N LYS A 20 -1.75 23.95 -7.88
CA LYS A 20 -2.83 23.40 -7.06
C LYS A 20 -2.83 21.87 -7.04
N ALA A 21 -2.55 21.23 -8.18
CA ALA A 21 -2.45 19.78 -8.27
C ALA A 21 -1.26 19.22 -7.46
N GLU A 22 -0.12 19.91 -7.48
CA GLU A 22 1.05 19.55 -6.68
C GLU A 22 0.77 19.65 -5.17
N PHE A 23 0.19 20.76 -4.71
CA PHE A 23 -0.20 20.94 -3.32
C PHE A 23 -1.31 19.98 -2.87
N ALA A 24 -2.20 19.57 -3.78
CA ALA A 24 -3.18 18.53 -3.49
C ALA A 24 -2.51 17.17 -3.23
N LYS A 25 -1.49 16.79 -4.03
CA LYS A 25 -0.69 15.57 -3.78
C LYS A 25 0.02 15.63 -2.42
N HIS A 26 0.58 16.79 -2.07
CA HIS A 26 1.20 16.98 -0.75
C HIS A 26 0.19 16.87 0.39
N ALA A 27 -1.01 17.45 0.24
CA ALA A 27 -2.08 17.34 1.24
C ALA A 27 -2.56 15.89 1.41
N GLU A 28 -2.72 15.14 0.32
CA GLU A 28 -3.10 13.73 0.35
C GLU A 28 -2.05 12.85 1.04
N TYR A 29 -0.76 13.11 0.75
CA TYR A 29 0.35 12.45 1.43
C TYR A 29 0.36 12.75 2.93
N LEU A 30 0.19 14.01 3.33
CA LEU A 30 0.12 14.42 4.74
C LEU A 30 -1.08 13.80 5.45
N ASN A 31 -2.25 13.75 4.81
CA ASN A 31 -3.44 13.09 5.36
C ASN A 31 -3.18 11.60 5.58
N THR A 32 -2.58 10.91 4.61
CA THR A 32 -2.24 9.49 4.74
C THR A 32 -1.27 9.24 5.89
N LEU A 33 -0.27 10.10 6.08
CA LEU A 33 0.65 10.02 7.23
C LEU A 33 -0.06 10.28 8.55
N ASN A 34 -0.97 11.26 8.59
CA ASN A 34 -1.69 11.62 9.81
C ASN A 34 -2.67 10.51 10.21
N ASP A 35 -3.34 9.89 9.23
CA ASP A 35 -4.20 8.72 9.42
C ASP A 35 -3.42 7.53 9.99
N LYS A 36 -2.22 7.25 9.44
CA LYS A 36 -1.31 6.21 9.99
C LYS A 36 -0.92 6.52 11.42
N ARG A 37 -0.55 7.78 11.72
CA ARG A 37 -0.18 8.21 13.07
C ARG A 37 -1.34 8.10 14.05
N GLU A 38 -2.55 8.46 13.65
CA GLU A 38 -3.73 8.39 14.52
C GLU A 38 -4.09 6.93 14.84
N ARG A 39 -4.00 6.03 13.84
CA ARG A 39 -4.16 4.58 14.07
C ARG A 39 -3.13 4.06 15.06
N LEU A 40 -1.87 4.44 14.92
CA LEU A 40 -0.80 4.06 15.84
C LEU A 40 -1.05 4.59 17.26
N VAL A 41 -1.44 5.86 17.40
CA VAL A 41 -1.75 6.47 18.71
C VAL A 41 -2.94 5.77 19.36
N LYS A 42 -3.96 5.42 18.59
CA LYS A 42 -5.12 4.66 19.08
C LYS A 42 -4.70 3.26 19.55
N ALA A 43 -3.94 2.52 18.74
CA ALA A 43 -3.42 1.20 19.11
C ALA A 43 -2.55 1.27 20.38
N SER A 44 -1.71 2.29 20.53
CA SER A 44 -0.89 2.52 21.73
C SER A 44 -1.74 2.84 22.98
N ARG A 45 -2.82 3.62 22.83
CA ARG A 45 -3.78 3.90 23.90
C ARG A 45 -4.51 2.63 24.33
N ASP A 46 -4.96 1.83 23.36
CA ASP A 46 -5.66 0.56 23.63
C ASP A 46 -4.72 -0.46 24.28
N LEU A 47 -3.46 -0.55 23.83
CA LEU A 47 -2.39 -1.34 24.46
C LEU A 47 -2.20 -0.93 25.93
N THR A 48 -2.08 0.37 26.20
CA THR A 48 -1.90 0.90 27.56
C THR A 48 -3.13 0.61 28.43
N MET A 49 -4.34 0.79 27.88
CA MET A 49 -5.59 0.56 28.58
C MET A 49 -5.75 -0.92 28.96
N ASN A 50 -5.53 -1.84 28.01
CA ASN A 50 -5.65 -3.27 28.26
C ASN A 50 -4.55 -3.79 29.20
N SER A 51 -3.33 -3.27 29.09
CA SER A 51 -2.26 -3.56 30.05
C SER A 51 -2.63 -3.13 31.48
N LYS A 52 -3.19 -1.92 31.65
CA LYS A 52 -3.71 -1.46 32.94
C LYS A 52 -4.87 -2.32 33.45
N LYS A 53 -5.79 -2.74 32.57
CA LYS A 53 -6.88 -3.66 32.93
C LYS A 53 -6.33 -4.98 33.47
N ALA A 54 -5.37 -5.61 32.78
CA ALA A 54 -4.73 -6.83 33.24
C ALA A 54 -4.09 -6.65 34.64
N ILE A 55 -3.36 -5.55 34.86
CA ILE A 55 -2.81 -5.20 36.18
C ILE A 55 -3.90 -5.09 37.24
N PHE A 56 -4.99 -4.37 36.96
CA PHE A 56 -6.11 -4.24 37.90
C PHE A 56 -6.85 -5.55 38.15
N GLN A 57 -6.90 -6.48 37.19
CA GLN A 57 -7.44 -7.82 37.41
C GLN A 57 -6.55 -8.59 38.39
N VAL A 58 -5.24 -8.61 38.17
CA VAL A 58 -4.29 -9.31 39.05
C VAL A 58 -4.34 -8.78 40.48
N HIS A 59 -4.58 -7.48 40.69
CA HIS A 59 -4.78 -6.91 42.03
C HIS A 59 -5.99 -7.48 42.79
N ARG A 60 -6.95 -8.15 42.13
CA ARG A 60 -8.15 -8.74 42.74
C ARG A 60 -7.94 -10.18 43.24
N ILE A 61 -6.72 -10.71 43.14
CA ILE A 61 -6.38 -12.04 43.62
C ILE A 61 -6.67 -12.14 45.12
N SER A 62 -7.40 -13.19 45.48
CA SER A 62 -7.71 -13.63 46.83
C SER A 62 -7.36 -15.11 46.97
N LYS A 63 -7.40 -15.66 48.20
CA LYS A 63 -7.05 -17.07 48.46
C LYS A 63 -7.88 -18.08 47.64
N ASN A 64 -9.10 -17.72 47.23
CA ASN A 64 -10.07 -18.64 46.65
C ASN A 64 -10.27 -18.50 45.13
N ASN A 65 -9.67 -17.50 44.47
CA ASN A 65 -9.91 -17.18 43.05
C ASN A 65 -8.63 -16.93 42.25
N LYS A 66 -7.47 -17.32 42.79
CA LYS A 66 -6.15 -17.00 42.22
C LYS A 66 -5.99 -17.49 40.78
N GLU A 67 -6.30 -18.76 40.50
CA GLU A 67 -6.15 -19.34 39.17
C GLU A 67 -7.09 -18.71 38.13
N GLU A 68 -8.35 -18.47 38.48
CA GLU A 68 -9.32 -17.84 37.59
C GLU A 68 -8.90 -16.42 37.20
N VAL A 69 -8.46 -15.62 38.18
CA VAL A 69 -8.02 -14.23 37.95
C VAL A 69 -6.75 -14.18 37.10
N LEU A 70 -5.80 -15.09 37.35
CA LEU A 70 -4.57 -15.19 36.55
C LEU A 70 -4.86 -15.61 35.12
N SER A 71 -5.67 -16.66 34.92
CA SER A 71 -6.08 -17.10 33.57
C SER A 71 -6.76 -15.98 32.79
N LYS A 72 -7.61 -15.19 33.44
CA LYS A 72 -8.26 -14.03 32.80
C LYS A 72 -7.25 -12.93 32.42
N ALA A 73 -6.30 -12.62 33.29
CA ALA A 73 -5.26 -11.64 33.01
C ALA A 73 -4.32 -12.10 31.87
N GLU A 74 -3.99 -13.39 31.82
CA GLU A 74 -3.20 -14.01 30.74
C GLU A 74 -3.94 -13.93 29.40
N ASN A 75 -5.25 -14.19 29.39
CA ASN A 75 -6.08 -14.01 28.20
C ASN A 75 -6.12 -12.55 27.73
N ASP A 76 -6.32 -11.59 28.64
CA ASP A 76 -6.30 -10.15 28.33
C ASP A 76 -4.92 -9.73 27.77
N LEU A 77 -3.83 -10.29 28.29
CA LEU A 77 -2.47 -10.02 27.80
C LEU A 77 -2.20 -10.68 26.43
N THR A 78 -2.77 -11.86 26.19
CA THR A 78 -2.70 -12.54 24.89
C THR A 78 -3.41 -11.71 23.81
N VAL A 79 -4.56 -11.11 24.13
CA VAL A 79 -5.24 -10.16 23.24
C VAL A 79 -4.34 -8.95 22.96
N VAL A 80 -3.67 -8.41 23.99
CA VAL A 80 -2.72 -7.31 23.82
C VAL A 80 -1.61 -7.65 22.82
N VAL A 81 -0.96 -8.79 23.00
CA VAL A 81 0.15 -9.23 22.15
C VAL A 81 -0.33 -9.51 20.72
N ASN A 82 -1.33 -10.36 20.55
CA ASN A 82 -1.74 -10.80 19.23
C ASN A 82 -2.45 -9.69 18.43
N GLN A 83 -3.32 -8.92 19.07
CA GLN A 83 -4.15 -7.96 18.34
C GLN A 83 -3.44 -6.63 18.08
N TYR A 84 -2.64 -6.13 19.02
CA TYR A 84 -2.04 -4.80 18.92
C TYR A 84 -0.58 -4.89 18.51
N ILE A 85 0.22 -5.74 19.17
CA ILE A 85 1.65 -5.87 18.80
C ILE A 85 1.78 -6.60 17.47
N GLY A 86 1.08 -7.72 17.25
CA GLY A 86 1.11 -8.45 15.97
C GLY A 86 0.76 -7.56 14.79
N LYS A 87 -0.30 -6.75 14.91
CA LYS A 87 -0.67 -5.79 13.86
C LYS A 87 0.39 -4.72 13.59
N LEU A 88 1.02 -4.18 14.63
CA LEU A 88 2.11 -3.21 14.46
C LEU A 88 3.32 -3.83 13.77
N VAL A 89 3.63 -5.08 14.11
CA VAL A 89 4.70 -5.84 13.48
C VAL A 89 4.38 -6.10 12.01
N GLN A 90 3.14 -6.49 11.68
CA GLN A 90 2.68 -6.67 10.29
C GLN A 90 2.80 -5.38 9.47
N GLU A 91 2.36 -4.24 10.00
CA GLU A 91 2.49 -2.93 9.34
C GLU A 91 3.96 -2.54 9.12
N TYR A 92 4.85 -2.86 10.06
CA TYR A 92 6.29 -2.65 9.89
C TYR A 92 6.88 -3.55 8.80
N VAL A 93 6.53 -4.84 8.78
CA VAL A 93 6.96 -5.79 7.74
C VAL A 93 6.51 -5.33 6.36
N GLU A 94 5.26 -4.91 6.21
CA GLU A 94 4.71 -4.34 4.99
C GLU A 94 5.56 -3.15 4.51
N ALA A 95 5.83 -2.18 5.39
CA ALA A 95 6.63 -1.00 5.05
C ALA A 95 8.09 -1.34 4.69
N ALA A 96 8.73 -2.23 5.45
CA ALA A 96 10.12 -2.62 5.26
C ALA A 96 10.31 -3.40 3.94
N THR A 97 9.42 -4.36 3.67
CA THR A 97 9.44 -5.15 2.43
C THR A 97 9.09 -4.29 1.21
N PHE A 98 8.16 -3.33 1.33
CA PHE A 98 7.85 -2.37 0.28
C PHE A 98 9.05 -1.47 -0.06
N CYS A 99 9.76 -0.98 0.96
CA CYS A 99 10.97 -0.20 0.78
C CYS A 99 12.08 -1.01 0.08
N ARG A 100 12.26 -2.28 0.48
CA ARG A 100 13.23 -3.18 -0.17
C ARG A 100 12.89 -3.42 -1.64
N PHE A 101 11.62 -3.68 -1.94
CA PHE A 101 11.16 -3.85 -3.31
C PHE A 101 11.43 -2.60 -4.15
N CYS A 102 11.09 -1.40 -3.64
CA CYS A 102 11.36 -0.16 -4.36
C CYS A 102 12.85 0.11 -4.62
N LYS A 103 13.75 -0.38 -3.75
CA LYS A 103 15.20 -0.18 -3.88
C LYS A 103 15.89 -1.21 -4.77
N THR A 104 15.45 -2.46 -4.71
CA THR A 104 16.20 -3.61 -5.26
C THR A 104 15.36 -4.57 -6.08
N GLY A 105 14.03 -4.43 -6.07
CA GLY A 105 13.11 -5.35 -6.74
C GLY A 105 12.96 -6.72 -6.07
N THR A 106 13.50 -6.90 -4.85
CA THR A 106 13.47 -8.19 -4.13
C THR A 106 12.60 -8.13 -2.87
N LEU A 107 12.24 -9.30 -2.34
CA LEU A 107 11.57 -9.43 -1.06
C LEU A 107 12.60 -9.41 0.08
N LEU A 108 12.34 -8.63 1.12
CA LEU A 108 13.15 -8.63 2.34
C LEU A 108 12.81 -9.86 3.19
N SER A 109 13.77 -10.74 3.45
CA SER A 109 13.54 -11.98 4.20
C SER A 109 13.36 -11.73 5.69
N LEU A 110 12.72 -12.67 6.40
CA LEU A 110 12.52 -12.59 7.84
C LEU A 110 13.84 -12.44 8.62
N ALA A 111 14.89 -13.16 8.20
CA ALA A 111 16.20 -13.08 8.83
C ALA A 111 16.78 -11.66 8.70
N GLU A 112 16.76 -11.08 7.51
CA GLU A 112 17.27 -9.72 7.28
C GLU A 112 16.49 -8.65 8.05
N ILE A 113 15.17 -8.81 8.22
CA ILE A 113 14.38 -7.88 9.05
C ILE A 113 14.78 -7.97 10.51
N ASN A 114 14.89 -9.20 11.05
CA ASN A 114 15.29 -9.40 12.43
C ASN A 114 16.72 -8.93 12.70
N ASP A 115 17.65 -9.11 11.75
CA ASP A 115 19.01 -8.58 11.82
C ASP A 115 19.03 -7.05 11.86
N SER A 116 18.18 -6.41 11.06
CA SER A 116 18.03 -4.94 11.07
C SER A 116 17.48 -4.43 12.40
N LEU A 117 16.60 -5.20 13.07
CA LEU A 117 16.08 -4.88 14.41
C LEU A 117 17.13 -5.13 15.51
N LEU A 118 17.99 -6.14 15.34
CA LEU A 118 19.12 -6.41 16.23
C LEU A 118 20.13 -5.25 16.23
N GLU A 119 20.43 -4.67 15.08
CA GLU A 119 21.35 -3.52 14.97
C GLU A 119 20.84 -2.26 15.68
N LEU A 120 19.51 -2.13 15.84
CA LEU A 120 18.87 -1.02 16.54
C LEU A 120 18.72 -1.26 18.04
N GLY A 121 18.92 -2.50 18.51
CA GLY A 121 18.82 -2.88 19.91
C GLY A 121 20.08 -2.52 20.71
N ASP A 122 19.89 -2.14 21.97
CA ASP A 122 21.01 -2.06 22.91
C ASP A 122 21.54 -3.48 23.16
N LYS A 123 22.86 -3.70 23.14
CA LYS A 123 23.50 -5.05 23.25
C LYS A 123 23.13 -5.83 24.53
N SER A 124 22.46 -5.18 25.48
CA SER A 124 22.05 -5.76 26.76
C SER A 124 20.58 -6.21 26.80
N VAL A 125 19.79 -5.97 25.76
CA VAL A 125 18.36 -6.33 25.68
C VAL A 125 18.14 -7.25 24.50
N GLU A 126 17.48 -8.40 24.71
CA GLU A 126 17.02 -9.23 23.59
C GLU A 126 16.07 -8.41 22.71
N PRO A 127 16.43 -8.16 21.43
CA PRO A 127 15.60 -7.35 20.56
C PRO A 127 14.32 -8.09 20.18
N LEU A 128 13.32 -7.31 19.79
CA LEU A 128 12.05 -7.83 19.29
C LEU A 128 12.30 -8.73 18.08
N GLN A 129 11.96 -10.02 18.21
CA GLN A 129 12.01 -10.96 17.09
C GLN A 129 10.61 -11.08 16.47
N ILE A 130 10.54 -10.80 15.18
CA ILE A 130 9.34 -11.01 14.39
C ILE A 130 9.15 -12.52 14.21
N ASN A 131 7.97 -13.01 14.56
CA ASN A 131 7.61 -14.40 14.33
C ASN A 131 7.21 -14.63 12.86
N VAL A 132 7.23 -15.89 12.44
CA VAL A 132 6.93 -16.28 11.06
C VAL A 132 5.51 -15.88 10.65
N LEU A 133 4.52 -16.02 11.54
CA LEU A 133 3.12 -15.75 11.21
C LEU A 133 2.90 -14.26 10.90
N ASP A 134 3.39 -13.37 11.77
CA ASP A 134 3.30 -11.92 11.56
C ASP A 134 4.07 -11.45 10.34
N TYR A 135 5.22 -12.08 10.05
CA TYR A 135 5.95 -11.80 8.82
C TYR A 135 5.13 -12.16 7.57
N VAL A 136 4.59 -13.38 7.51
CA VAL A 136 3.84 -13.83 6.34
C VAL A 136 2.55 -13.02 6.17
N LEU A 137 1.87 -12.66 7.26
CA LEU A 137 0.69 -11.79 7.21
C LEU A 137 1.02 -10.36 6.73
N GLY A 138 2.14 -9.78 7.16
CA GLY A 138 2.61 -8.48 6.67
C GLY A 138 3.05 -8.50 5.20
N VAL A 139 3.71 -9.59 4.76
CA VAL A 139 4.04 -9.81 3.34
C VAL A 139 2.77 -9.95 2.49
N ALA A 140 1.68 -10.49 3.05
CA ALA A 140 0.44 -10.57 2.30
C ALA A 140 -0.19 -9.18 2.07
N ASP A 141 -0.11 -8.26 3.04
CA ASP A 141 -0.59 -6.89 2.91
C ASP A 141 0.24 -6.04 1.91
N LEU A 142 1.54 -6.34 1.75
CA LEU A 142 2.41 -5.71 0.76
C LEU A 142 1.81 -5.69 -0.66
N SER A 143 1.04 -6.72 -1.03
CA SER A 143 0.41 -6.81 -2.35
C SER A 143 -0.52 -5.62 -2.66
N GLY A 144 -1.19 -5.07 -1.65
CA GLY A 144 -2.06 -3.91 -1.79
C GLY A 144 -1.28 -2.64 -2.10
N GLU A 145 -0.15 -2.41 -1.43
CA GLU A 145 0.71 -1.25 -1.68
C GLU A 145 1.45 -1.36 -3.02
N LEU A 146 1.87 -2.56 -3.40
CA LEU A 146 2.43 -2.83 -4.72
C LEU A 146 1.42 -2.58 -5.84
N MET A 147 0.16 -2.97 -5.66
CA MET A 147 -0.91 -2.62 -6.60
C MET A 147 -1.07 -1.10 -6.71
N ARG A 148 -1.13 -0.36 -5.60
CA ARG A 148 -1.22 1.11 -5.64
C ARG A 148 -0.05 1.71 -6.41
N LEU A 149 1.18 1.24 -6.14
CA LEU A 149 2.38 1.66 -6.86
C LEU A 149 2.27 1.36 -8.37
N ALA A 150 1.85 0.15 -8.73
CA ALA A 150 1.71 -0.26 -10.13
C ALA A 150 0.70 0.63 -10.89
N ILE A 151 -0.46 0.93 -10.30
CA ILE A 151 -1.46 1.82 -10.93
C ILE A 151 -0.90 3.24 -11.12
N GLY A 152 -0.18 3.77 -10.13
CA GLY A 152 0.52 5.05 -10.27
C GLY A 152 1.51 5.05 -11.44
N ARG A 153 2.32 4.00 -11.54
CA ARG A 153 3.34 3.84 -12.58
C ARG A 153 2.78 3.64 -13.98
N ILE A 154 1.65 2.95 -14.10
CA ILE A 154 0.91 2.86 -15.36
C ILE A 154 0.43 4.24 -15.81
N SER A 155 -0.03 5.07 -14.87
CA SER A 155 -0.48 6.44 -15.16
C SER A 155 0.66 7.35 -15.63
N ASP A 156 1.89 7.10 -15.15
CA ASP A 156 3.12 7.78 -15.60
C ASP A 156 3.69 7.21 -16.92
N GLY A 157 3.08 6.16 -17.49
CA GLY A 157 3.54 5.50 -18.72
C GLY A 157 4.59 4.41 -18.51
N GLU A 158 4.99 4.11 -17.26
CA GLU A 158 5.97 3.07 -16.90
C GLU A 158 5.33 1.66 -16.85
N VAL A 159 4.73 1.22 -17.96
CA VAL A 159 3.97 -0.04 -18.01
C VAL A 159 4.85 -1.28 -17.75
N GLU A 160 6.11 -1.29 -18.20
CA GLU A 160 7.03 -2.40 -17.95
C GLU A 160 7.34 -2.57 -16.46
N TYR A 161 7.49 -1.47 -15.72
CA TYR A 161 7.69 -1.54 -14.27
C TYR A 161 6.45 -2.11 -13.57
N ALA A 162 5.24 -1.75 -14.03
CA ALA A 162 4.00 -2.32 -13.51
C ALA A 162 3.87 -3.83 -13.80
N LYS A 163 4.37 -4.32 -14.95
CA LYS A 163 4.45 -5.75 -15.25
C LYS A 163 5.41 -6.48 -14.30
N ASN A 164 6.55 -5.86 -13.97
CA ASN A 164 7.48 -6.41 -12.98
C ASN A 164 6.85 -6.53 -11.60
N ILE A 165 6.11 -5.49 -11.17
CA ILE A 165 5.33 -5.55 -9.93
C ILE A 165 4.31 -6.69 -9.98
N CYS A 166 3.57 -6.82 -11.08
CA CYS A 166 2.59 -7.89 -11.26
C CYS A 166 3.21 -9.29 -11.18
N ALA A 167 4.39 -9.49 -11.78
CA ALA A 167 5.13 -10.74 -11.68
C ALA A 167 5.52 -11.03 -10.22
N PHE A 168 6.09 -10.04 -9.53
CA PHE A 168 6.50 -10.18 -8.15
C PHE A 168 5.34 -10.54 -7.20
N VAL A 169 4.17 -9.89 -7.35
CA VAL A 169 2.99 -10.23 -6.53
C VAL A 169 2.47 -11.64 -6.84
N ARG A 170 2.54 -12.08 -8.11
CA ARG A 170 2.18 -13.45 -8.49
C ARG A 170 3.12 -14.49 -7.89
N ASP A 171 4.42 -14.19 -7.82
CA ASP A 171 5.39 -15.08 -7.18
C ASP A 171 5.12 -15.21 -5.68
N ILE A 172 4.86 -14.10 -4.99
CA ILE A 172 4.42 -14.13 -3.57
C ILE A 172 3.17 -15.00 -3.41
N TYR A 173 2.16 -14.82 -4.25
CA TYR A 173 0.91 -15.59 -4.16
C TYR A 173 1.15 -17.10 -4.32
N ARG A 174 2.04 -17.51 -5.24
CA ARG A 174 2.39 -18.91 -5.46
C ARG A 174 3.04 -19.51 -4.21
N GLU A 175 4.03 -18.83 -3.64
CA GLU A 175 4.71 -19.30 -2.44
C GLU A 175 3.75 -19.38 -1.24
N LEU A 176 2.90 -18.37 -1.04
CA LEU A 176 1.89 -18.37 0.01
C LEU A 176 0.91 -19.54 -0.13
N THR A 177 0.51 -19.90 -1.35
CA THR A 177 -0.39 -21.03 -1.61
C THR A 177 0.16 -22.35 -1.04
N LEU A 178 1.49 -22.52 -0.99
CA LEU A 178 2.14 -23.70 -0.42
C LEU A 178 2.18 -23.65 1.12
N VAL A 179 2.24 -22.45 1.69
CA VAL A 179 2.36 -22.23 3.15
C VAL A 179 1.00 -22.29 3.85
N VAL A 180 -0.06 -21.74 3.26
CA VAL A 180 -1.40 -21.62 3.90
C VAL A 180 -1.96 -22.95 4.45
N PRO A 181 -1.82 -24.11 3.78
CA PRO A 181 -2.28 -25.38 4.31
C PRO A 181 -1.56 -25.84 5.59
N LEU A 182 -0.37 -25.31 5.87
CA LEU A 182 0.46 -25.65 7.03
C LEU A 182 0.15 -24.80 8.26
N MET A 183 -0.72 -23.79 8.14
CA MET A 183 -1.07 -22.88 9.24
C MET A 183 -2.22 -23.45 10.08
N ASP A 184 -2.08 -23.46 11.41
CA ASP A 184 -3.10 -23.95 12.35
C ASP A 184 -4.41 -23.14 12.31
N ASP A 185 -4.34 -21.83 12.01
CA ASP A 185 -5.48 -20.96 11.68
C ASP A 185 -5.17 -20.13 10.43
N ASN A 186 -5.78 -20.50 9.30
CA ASN A 186 -5.59 -19.83 8.01
C ASN A 186 -6.75 -18.90 7.62
N SER A 187 -7.69 -18.62 8.52
CA SER A 187 -8.88 -17.81 8.20
C SER A 187 -8.54 -16.38 7.77
N GLU A 188 -7.60 -15.75 8.47
CA GLU A 188 -7.08 -14.43 8.13
C GLU A 188 -6.27 -14.47 6.83
N MET A 189 -5.36 -15.44 6.72
CA MET A 189 -4.51 -15.59 5.53
C MET A 189 -5.34 -15.80 4.26
N LYS A 190 -6.42 -16.61 4.31
CA LYS A 190 -7.33 -16.81 3.18
C LYS A 190 -7.94 -15.49 2.69
N LYS A 191 -8.38 -14.61 3.59
CA LYS A 191 -8.92 -13.29 3.25
C LYS A 191 -7.85 -12.39 2.62
N LYS A 192 -6.62 -12.42 3.17
CA LYS A 192 -5.49 -11.66 2.60
C LYS A 192 -5.11 -12.18 1.21
N MET A 193 -5.10 -13.49 0.99
CA MET A 193 -4.86 -14.09 -0.32
C MET A 193 -5.95 -13.75 -1.35
N GLU A 194 -7.22 -13.72 -0.94
CA GLU A 194 -8.30 -13.27 -1.82
C GLU A 194 -8.10 -11.80 -2.24
N THR A 195 -7.73 -10.94 -1.28
CA THR A 195 -7.42 -9.52 -1.53
C THR A 195 -6.18 -9.36 -2.42
N MET A 196 -5.16 -10.21 -2.24
CA MET A 196 -3.97 -10.25 -3.08
C MET A 196 -4.31 -10.63 -4.53
N LEU A 197 -5.18 -11.63 -4.73
CA LEU A 197 -5.62 -12.01 -6.07
C LEU A 197 -6.37 -10.86 -6.75
N GLN A 198 -7.25 -10.16 -6.02
CA GLN A 198 -7.90 -8.95 -6.54
C GLN A 198 -6.89 -7.86 -6.91
N SER A 199 -5.81 -7.74 -6.14
CA SER A 199 -4.71 -6.81 -6.41
C SER A 199 -3.98 -7.16 -7.71
N VAL A 200 -3.67 -8.44 -7.93
CA VAL A 200 -3.09 -8.93 -9.20
C VAL A 200 -4.01 -8.62 -10.38
N VAL A 201 -5.30 -8.97 -10.29
CA VAL A 201 -6.28 -8.75 -11.36
C VAL A 201 -6.38 -7.26 -11.72
N LYS A 202 -6.34 -6.37 -10.74
CA LYS A 202 -6.36 -4.92 -10.98
C LYS A 202 -5.13 -4.44 -11.76
N ILE A 203 -3.94 -4.92 -11.41
CA ILE A 203 -2.70 -4.57 -12.12
C ILE A 203 -2.75 -5.10 -13.56
N GLU A 204 -3.15 -6.37 -13.75
CA GLU A 204 -3.23 -7.01 -15.07
C GLU A 204 -4.22 -6.29 -15.99
N ASN A 205 -5.42 -6.00 -15.49
CA ASN A 205 -6.43 -5.27 -16.25
C ASN A 205 -5.96 -3.86 -16.64
N ALA A 206 -5.26 -3.17 -15.74
CA ALA A 206 -4.71 -1.85 -16.03
C ALA A 206 -3.61 -1.93 -17.10
N CYS A 207 -2.70 -2.90 -17.02
CA CYS A 207 -1.66 -3.12 -18.03
C CYS A 207 -2.27 -3.47 -19.40
N PHE A 208 -3.27 -4.36 -19.41
CA PHE A 208 -3.99 -4.75 -20.62
C PHE A 208 -4.71 -3.56 -21.26
N SER A 209 -5.41 -2.76 -20.46
CA SER A 209 -6.15 -1.59 -20.96
C SER A 209 -5.24 -0.57 -21.63
N VAL A 210 -4.04 -0.34 -21.10
CA VAL A 210 -3.05 0.55 -21.75
C VAL A 210 -2.46 -0.07 -23.01
N HIS A 211 -2.18 -1.37 -23.01
CA HIS A 211 -1.66 -2.06 -24.19
C HIS A 211 -2.63 -2.03 -25.38
N VAL A 212 -3.92 -2.27 -25.15
CA VAL A 212 -4.95 -2.20 -26.19
C VAL A 212 -5.05 -0.79 -26.75
N ARG A 213 -5.16 0.23 -25.91
CA ARG A 213 -5.20 1.64 -26.35
C ARG A 213 -3.96 2.07 -27.11
N GLY A 214 -2.77 1.60 -26.69
CA GLY A 214 -1.52 1.87 -27.40
C GLY A 214 -1.44 1.20 -28.77
N SER A 215 -2.16 0.08 -28.96
CA SER A 215 -2.20 -0.66 -30.23
C SER A 215 -3.26 -0.12 -31.19
N GLU A 216 -4.25 0.64 -30.71
CA GLU A 216 -5.29 1.30 -31.52
C GLU A 216 -4.74 2.53 -32.27
N TYR A 217 -3.61 3.10 -31.86
CA TYR A 217 -2.97 4.24 -32.52
C TYR A 217 -1.76 3.78 -33.36
N ILE A 218 -2.01 3.38 -34.61
CA ILE A 218 -0.98 3.32 -35.64
C ILE A 218 -1.02 4.66 -36.37
N PRO A 219 -0.04 5.58 -36.20
CA PRO A 219 0.12 6.69 -37.11
C PRO A 219 0.44 6.07 -38.48
N LEU A 220 -0.46 6.22 -39.43
CA LEU A 220 -0.19 5.91 -40.83
C LEU A 220 0.93 6.84 -41.31
N LEU A 221 2.18 6.38 -41.15
CA LEU A 221 3.34 7.01 -41.74
C LEU A 221 3.28 6.79 -43.25
N GLY A 222 2.89 7.84 -43.98
CA GLY A 222 3.10 7.94 -45.42
C GLY A 222 1.89 8.38 -46.24
N SER A 223 1.37 9.59 -46.00
CA SER A 223 0.87 10.38 -47.13
C SER A 223 1.15 11.85 -46.87
N SER A 224 2.20 12.33 -47.51
CA SER A 224 2.46 13.74 -47.73
C SER A 224 1.30 14.33 -48.55
N ALA A 225 0.34 14.97 -47.89
CA ALA A 225 -0.51 15.95 -48.51
C ALA A 225 -1.06 16.86 -47.40
N ASP A 226 -0.56 18.09 -47.37
CA ASP A 226 -1.10 19.20 -46.58
C ASP A 226 -2.63 19.28 -46.72
N PRO A 227 -3.40 19.44 -45.64
CA PRO A 227 -4.73 20.01 -45.74
C PRO A 227 -4.62 21.50 -45.44
N ASP A 228 -4.48 22.25 -46.52
CA ASP A 228 -4.67 23.69 -46.58
C ASP A 228 -6.13 24.00 -46.19
N TYR A 229 -6.39 24.33 -44.92
CA TYR A 229 -7.73 24.73 -44.46
C TYR A 229 -7.99 26.20 -44.82
N SER A 230 -8.20 26.42 -46.11
CA SER A 230 -8.75 27.66 -46.65
C SER A 230 -10.26 27.51 -46.86
N PHE A 231 -11.02 28.18 -45.98
CA PHE A 231 -12.10 29.10 -46.36
C PHE A 231 -13.05 28.63 -47.48
N PHE A 232 -14.24 28.13 -47.10
CA PHE A 232 -15.47 28.48 -47.82
C PHE A 232 -16.63 28.60 -46.83
N GLY A 233 -17.00 29.84 -46.56
CA GLY A 233 -18.38 30.16 -46.21
C GLY A 233 -19.27 29.96 -47.43
N ALA A 234 -20.46 29.44 -47.19
CA ALA A 234 -21.62 29.67 -48.03
C ALA A 234 -22.80 29.91 -47.08
N SER A 235 -23.12 31.19 -46.93
CA SER A 235 -24.47 31.66 -46.64
C SER A 235 -25.43 31.12 -47.70
N ASP A 236 -26.61 30.67 -47.30
CA ASP A 236 -27.82 31.02 -48.03
C ASP A 236 -29.03 31.10 -47.07
N PHE A 237 -29.61 32.29 -47.07
CA PHE A 237 -30.94 32.63 -46.56
C PHE A 237 -31.98 32.01 -47.50
N ASP A 238 -33.11 31.56 -46.95
CA ASP A 238 -34.36 31.58 -47.73
C ASP A 238 -35.57 31.88 -46.84
N GLN A 239 -36.25 32.97 -47.25
CA GLN A 239 -37.63 33.43 -47.05
C GLN A 239 -38.19 33.78 -45.65
#